data_AF-A0A067M8T0-F1
#
_entry.id   AF-A0A067M8T0-F1
#
_cell.length_a   1.000
_cell.length_b   1.000
_cell.length_c   1.000
_cell.angle_alpha   90.00
_cell.angle_beta   90.00
_cell.angle_gamma   90.00
#
_symmetry.space_group_name_H-M   'P 1'
#
loop_
_entity.id
_entity.type
_entity.pdbx_description
1 polymer ?
#
loop_
_entity_poly.entity_id
_entity_poly.type
_entity_poly.pdbx_seq_one_letter_code
_entity_poly.pdbx_strand_id
1 'polypeptide(L)'
;MIAVFKKLYLTPVFFLTLLHWPGHFNYSLRNFLHRGVSEGNIMLLAYPEERPALKEFDVTEEITTCLGMLIDGDLAERIDLPKDESPRLGTVLPFVSTTPLTAWIENAQAQHTPLDDIESFVWVKF
;
A
#
# COMPACT_ATOMS: atom_id res chain seq x y z
N MET A 1 -9.69 0.45 -5.25
CA MET A 1 -9.67 1.89 -4.89
C MET A 1 -8.49 2.51 -5.61
N ILE A 2 -8.64 3.66 -6.27
CA ILE A 2 -7.64 4.17 -7.23
C ILE A 2 -7.05 5.48 -6.71
N ALA A 3 -5.73 5.51 -6.51
CA ALA A 3 -4.99 6.72 -6.15
C ALA A 3 -4.37 7.39 -7.39
N VAL A 4 -4.13 8.70 -7.34
CA VAL A 4 -3.88 9.63 -8.46
C VAL A 4 -2.60 10.43 -8.14
N PHE A 5 -1.71 10.70 -9.11
CA PHE A 5 -0.34 11.19 -8.86
C PHE A 5 0.28 12.03 -10.01
N LYS A 6 1.11 13.04 -9.67
CA LYS A 6 1.80 13.95 -10.61
C LYS A 6 3.27 13.58 -10.88
N LYS A 7 3.76 13.87 -12.09
CA LYS A 7 5.11 13.50 -12.56
C LYS A 7 6.13 14.45 -11.94
N LEU A 8 6.80 14.02 -10.89
CA LEU A 8 8.02 14.66 -10.39
C LEU A 8 9.22 14.07 -11.14
N TYR A 9 10.12 14.91 -11.65
CA TYR A 9 11.35 14.49 -12.33
C TYR A 9 12.35 13.91 -11.32
N LEU A 10 12.02 12.72 -10.81
CA LEU A 10 12.80 11.97 -9.84
C LEU A 10 13.18 10.62 -10.47
N THR A 11 14.29 10.03 -10.01
CA THR A 11 14.73 8.71 -10.45
C THR A 11 13.59 7.68 -10.29
N PRO A 12 13.51 6.63 -11.14
CA PRO A 12 12.37 5.71 -11.19
C PRO A 12 11.99 5.10 -9.82
N VAL A 13 12.99 4.85 -8.96
CA VAL A 13 12.80 4.38 -7.57
C VAL A 13 12.09 5.41 -6.69
N PHE A 14 12.45 6.69 -6.77
CA PHE A 14 11.76 7.75 -6.04
C PHE A 14 10.32 7.95 -6.54
N PHE A 15 10.09 7.71 -7.84
CA PHE A 15 8.77 7.84 -8.45
C PHE A 15 7.79 6.80 -7.90
N LEU A 16 8.19 5.52 -7.83
CA LEU A 16 7.36 4.44 -7.27
C LEU A 16 7.00 4.71 -5.79
N THR A 17 7.94 5.31 -5.05
CA THR A 17 7.72 5.60 -3.63
C THR A 17 6.73 6.73 -3.35
N LEU A 18 6.57 7.67 -4.29
CA LEU A 18 5.54 8.70 -4.23
C LEU A 18 4.15 8.18 -4.65
N LEU A 19 4.09 7.06 -5.40
CA LEU A 19 2.84 6.40 -5.75
C LEU A 19 2.33 5.49 -4.61
N HIS A 20 3.24 4.82 -3.90
CA HIS A 20 2.86 3.88 -2.85
C HIS A 20 2.34 4.57 -1.60
N TRP A 21 3.04 5.60 -1.11
CA TRP A 21 2.73 6.22 0.18
C TRP A 21 1.30 6.78 0.26
N PRO A 22 0.80 7.57 -0.71
CA PRO A 22 -0.58 8.04 -0.66
C PRO A 22 -1.60 6.91 -0.83
N GLY A 23 -1.26 5.84 -1.54
CA GLY A 23 -2.08 4.63 -1.63
C GLY A 23 -2.25 3.97 -0.25
N HIS A 24 -1.15 3.65 0.44
CA HIS A 24 -1.20 3.07 1.79
C HIS A 24 -1.81 4.02 2.82
N PHE A 25 -1.58 5.33 2.68
CA PHE A 25 -2.21 6.34 3.53
C PHE A 25 -3.74 6.34 3.35
N ASN A 26 -4.24 6.22 2.11
CA ASN A 26 -5.68 6.04 1.83
C ASN A 26 -6.26 4.78 2.50
N TYR A 27 -5.54 3.66 2.45
CA TYR A 27 -5.93 2.42 3.14
C TYR A 27 -6.04 2.65 4.66
N SER A 28 -4.99 3.22 5.27
CA SER A 28 -4.96 3.49 6.71
C SER A 28 -6.10 4.39 7.18
N LEU A 29 -6.46 5.42 6.41
CA LEU A 29 -7.51 6.38 6.77
C LEU A 29 -8.92 5.78 6.69
N ARG A 30 -9.08 4.75 5.87
CA ARG A 30 -10.34 4.00 5.74
C ARG A 30 -10.37 2.79 6.68
N ASN A 31 -9.43 2.70 7.63
CA ASN A 31 -9.23 1.55 8.51
C ASN A 31 -9.00 0.25 7.75
N PHE A 32 -8.28 0.29 6.63
CA PHE A 32 -7.83 -0.91 5.93
C PHE A 32 -6.29 -1.05 6.01
N LEU A 33 -5.84 -2.29 6.01
CA LEU A 33 -4.48 -2.73 5.77
C LEU A 33 -4.41 -3.27 4.35
N HIS A 34 -3.38 -2.94 3.59
CA HIS A 34 -3.22 -3.48 2.24
C HIS A 34 -2.69 -4.91 2.28
N ARG A 35 -1.75 -5.22 3.18
CA ARG A 35 -1.16 -6.55 3.39
C ARG A 35 -0.45 -7.16 2.19
N GLY A 36 -0.33 -6.45 1.07
CA GLY A 36 0.23 -6.93 -0.21
C GLY A 36 1.17 -5.90 -0.81
N VAL A 37 1.94 -5.21 0.03
CA VAL A 37 2.85 -4.15 -0.40
C VAL A 37 4.00 -4.76 -1.21
N SER A 38 4.11 -4.42 -2.49
CA SER A 38 5.22 -4.83 -3.35
C SER A 38 5.37 -3.89 -4.54
N GLU A 39 6.51 -3.92 -5.23
CA GLU A 39 6.70 -3.22 -6.51
C GLU A 39 5.76 -3.75 -7.60
N GLY A 40 5.49 -5.07 -7.59
CA GLY A 40 4.60 -5.73 -8.54
C GLY A 40 3.14 -5.26 -8.43
N ASN A 41 2.76 -4.71 -7.28
CA ASN A 41 1.42 -4.21 -7.02
C ASN A 41 1.27 -2.71 -7.32
N ILE A 42 2.24 -2.13 -8.05
CA ILE A 42 2.14 -0.78 -8.61
C ILE A 42 1.98 -0.89 -10.13
N MET A 43 0.83 -0.48 -10.63
CA MET A 43 0.63 -0.36 -12.07
C MET A 43 0.88 1.08 -12.50
N LEU A 44 1.85 1.31 -13.38
CA LEU A 44 2.03 2.60 -14.05
C LEU A 44 1.10 2.68 -15.25
N LEU A 45 0.46 3.82 -15.44
CA LEU A 45 -0.35 4.09 -16.62
C LEU A 45 0.58 4.45 -17.79
N ALA A 46 0.31 3.89 -18.97
CA ALA A 46 1.06 4.21 -20.19
C ALA A 46 0.97 5.71 -20.54
N TYR A 47 -0.18 6.32 -20.24
CA TYR A 47 -0.41 7.75 -20.33
C TYR A 47 -1.09 8.24 -19.05
N PRO A 48 -0.74 9.44 -18.55
CA PRO A 48 -1.43 10.01 -17.40
C PRO A 48 -2.93 10.17 -17.67
N GLU A 49 -3.77 9.84 -16.70
CA GLU A 49 -5.23 9.96 -16.79
C GLU A 49 -5.76 10.97 -15.79
N GLU A 50 -6.66 11.88 -16.21
CA GLU A 50 -7.36 12.73 -15.26
C GLU A 50 -8.42 11.94 -14.49
N ARG A 51 -8.42 12.10 -13.16
CA ARG A 51 -9.32 11.44 -12.22
C ARG A 51 -9.82 12.45 -11.19
N PRO A 52 -11.02 12.22 -10.61
CA PRO A 52 -11.51 13.08 -9.55
C PRO A 52 -10.49 13.16 -8.40
N ALA A 53 -10.19 14.38 -7.97
CA ALA A 53 -9.34 14.58 -6.81
C ALA A 53 -9.93 13.89 -5.58
N LEU A 54 -9.05 13.33 -4.75
CA LEU A 54 -9.43 12.81 -3.45
C LEU A 54 -9.68 14.01 -2.53
N LYS A 55 -10.95 14.40 -2.41
CA LYS A 55 -11.42 15.51 -1.56
C LYS A 55 -11.39 15.21 -0.07
N GLU A 56 -10.97 14.02 0.30
CA GLU A 56 -10.87 13.58 1.69
C GLU A 56 -9.59 14.10 2.36
N PHE A 57 -8.65 14.66 1.58
CA PHE A 57 -7.37 15.19 2.10
C PHE A 57 -7.01 16.52 1.46
N ASP A 58 -6.81 17.55 2.28
CA ASP A 58 -6.37 18.90 1.89
C ASP A 58 -5.12 18.88 0.98
N VAL A 59 -4.23 17.90 1.18
CA VAL A 59 -2.97 17.77 0.42
C VAL A 59 -3.18 17.12 -0.96
N THR A 60 -4.31 16.43 -1.17
CA THR A 60 -4.63 15.73 -2.43
C THR A 60 -5.77 16.36 -3.21
N GLU A 61 -6.38 17.43 -2.71
CA GLU A 61 -7.52 18.11 -3.38
C GLU A 61 -7.16 18.66 -4.76
N GLU A 62 -5.89 19.00 -4.98
CA GLU A 62 -5.38 19.51 -6.26
C GLU A 62 -4.77 18.41 -7.15
N ILE A 63 -4.74 17.15 -6.69
CA ILE A 63 -4.13 16.04 -7.42
C ILE A 63 -5.22 15.34 -8.27
N THR A 64 -5.37 15.78 -9.52
CA THR A 64 -6.32 15.19 -10.48
C THR A 64 -5.66 14.30 -11.53
N THR A 65 -4.38 14.52 -11.85
CA THR A 65 -3.67 13.68 -12.82
C THR A 65 -3.18 12.39 -12.17
N CYS A 66 -3.51 11.23 -12.74
CA CYS A 66 -3.13 9.89 -12.29
C CYS A 66 -2.02 9.32 -13.15
N LEU A 67 -0.93 8.85 -12.53
CA LEU A 67 0.20 8.24 -13.25
C LEU A 67 0.36 6.75 -12.99
N GLY A 68 -0.32 6.25 -11.97
CA GLY A 68 -0.26 4.86 -11.59
C GLY A 68 -1.22 4.59 -10.45
N MET A 69 -1.44 3.33 -10.16
CA MET A 69 -2.38 2.88 -9.16
C MET A 69 -1.81 1.71 -8.38
N LEU A 70 -2.16 1.68 -7.10
CA LEU A 70 -1.96 0.53 -6.24
C LEU A 70 -3.04 -0.52 -6.60
N ILE A 71 -2.60 -1.72 -6.96
CA ILE A 71 -3.46 -2.85 -7.35
C ILE A 71 -3.34 -3.97 -6.31
N ASP A 72 -4.06 -5.07 -6.54
CA ASP A 72 -3.94 -6.29 -5.72
C ASP A 72 -4.33 -6.08 -4.23
N GLY A 73 -5.50 -5.46 -4.04
CA GLY A 73 -6.11 -5.24 -2.72
C GLY A 73 -7.06 -6.36 -2.28
N ASP A 74 -6.92 -7.57 -2.84
CA ASP A 74 -7.77 -8.73 -2.52
C ASP A 74 -7.52 -9.28 -1.12
N LEU A 75 -6.29 -9.10 -0.61
CA LEU A 75 -5.88 -9.42 0.76
C LEU A 75 -6.10 -8.26 1.75
N ALA A 76 -6.67 -7.14 1.29
CA ALA A 76 -6.88 -5.99 2.14
C ALA A 76 -7.86 -6.30 3.28
N GLU A 77 -7.50 -5.89 4.49
CA GLU A 77 -8.23 -6.23 5.71
C GLU A 77 -8.66 -4.99 6.47
N ARG A 78 -9.90 -4.96 6.96
CA ARG A 78 -10.37 -3.90 7.86
C ARG A 78 -9.85 -4.08 9.26
N ILE A 79 -9.24 -3.04 9.81
CA ILE A 79 -8.67 -3.00 11.16
C ILE A 79 -9.77 -3.10 12.24
N ASP A 80 -10.96 -2.57 11.96
CA ASP A 80 -12.06 -2.43 12.92
C ASP A 80 -13.04 -3.62 12.94
N LEU A 81 -12.82 -4.63 12.10
CA LEU A 81 -13.63 -5.85 12.09
C LEU A 81 -12.95 -6.98 12.89
N PRO A 82 -13.73 -7.91 13.47
CA PRO A 82 -13.19 -9.12 14.06
C PRO A 82 -12.36 -9.87 13.02
N LYS A 83 -11.12 -10.21 13.37
CA LYS A 83 -10.21 -10.93 12.47
C LYS A 83 -10.65 -12.39 12.37
N ASP A 84 -10.85 -12.89 11.14
CA ASP A 84 -10.92 -14.33 10.93
C ASP A 84 -9.60 -14.96 11.36
N GLU A 85 -9.66 -16.04 12.14
CA GLU A 85 -8.50 -16.69 12.78
C GLU A 85 -7.48 -17.30 11.80
N SER A 86 -7.63 -17.07 10.49
CA SER A 86 -6.72 -17.65 9.50
C SER A 86 -5.35 -16.95 9.54
N PRO A 87 -4.25 -17.67 9.78
CA PRO A 87 -2.89 -17.13 9.77
C PRO A 87 -2.40 -16.97 8.32
N ARG A 88 -3.13 -16.18 7.51
CA ARG A 88 -2.69 -15.89 6.15
C ARG A 88 -1.63 -14.81 6.22
N LEU A 89 -0.39 -15.18 5.99
CA LEU A 89 0.65 -14.22 5.63
C LEU A 89 0.18 -13.56 4.33
N GLY A 90 -0.23 -12.29 4.41
CA GLY A 90 -0.78 -11.58 3.25
C GLY A 90 0.32 -11.09 2.30
N THR A 91 1.52 -10.87 2.83
CA THR A 91 2.63 -10.21 2.13
C THR A 91 3.48 -11.21 1.35
N VAL A 92 3.90 -10.80 0.16
CA VAL A 92 4.80 -11.54 -0.73
C VAL A 92 6.24 -11.35 -0.25
N LEU A 93 7.01 -12.43 -0.06
CA LEU A 93 8.47 -12.34 0.15
C LEU A 93 9.12 -11.69 -1.10
N PRO A 94 9.99 -10.66 -1.00
CA PRO A 94 10.78 -10.21 0.15
C PRO A 94 10.16 -9.07 0.99
N PHE A 95 8.92 -8.66 0.73
CA PHE A 95 8.33 -7.45 1.31
C PHE A 95 7.59 -7.69 2.63
N VAL A 96 7.73 -8.86 3.26
CA VAL A 96 7.12 -9.13 4.57
C VAL A 96 7.83 -8.31 5.66
N SER A 97 7.07 -7.68 6.55
CA SER A 97 7.64 -7.07 7.75
C SER A 97 8.10 -8.13 8.75
N THR A 98 9.03 -7.76 9.61
CA THR A 98 9.66 -8.67 10.58
C THR A 98 8.67 -9.22 11.61
N THR A 99 7.66 -8.45 12.01
CA THR A 99 6.64 -8.87 12.99
C THR A 99 5.80 -10.07 12.53
N PRO A 100 5.05 -10.01 11.40
CA PRO A 100 4.29 -11.14 10.89
C PRO A 100 5.19 -12.30 10.47
N LEU A 101 6.42 -12.04 10.01
CA LEU A 101 7.40 -13.09 9.71
C LEU A 101 7.80 -13.87 10.98
N THR A 102 8.07 -13.16 12.08
CA THR A 102 8.43 -13.78 13.37
C THR A 102 7.25 -14.59 13.92
N ALA A 103 6.05 -14.01 13.91
CA ALA A 103 4.84 -14.71 14.35
C ALA A 103 4.61 -15.99 13.51
N TRP A 104 4.86 -15.93 12.20
CA TRP A 104 4.76 -17.10 11.32
C TRP A 104 5.77 -18.19 11.69
N ILE A 105 7.04 -17.82 11.96
CA ILE A 105 8.09 -18.76 12.41
C ILE A 105 7.72 -19.42 13.75
N GLU A 106 7.13 -18.65 14.66
CA GLU A 106 6.73 -19.11 15.99
C GLU A 106 5.40 -19.91 15.99
N ASN A 107 4.76 -20.10 14.83
CA ASN A 107 3.38 -20.61 14.71
C ASN A 107 2.37 -19.82 15.57
N ALA A 108 2.66 -18.53 15.80
CA ALA A 108 1.78 -17.60 16.47
C ALA A 108 0.86 -16.90 15.47
N GLN A 109 -0.23 -16.32 15.97
CA GLN A 109 -1.12 -15.52 15.13
C GLN A 109 -0.42 -14.22 14.74
N ALA A 110 -0.09 -14.07 13.46
CA ALA A 110 0.43 -12.82 12.92
C ALA A 110 -0.68 -11.73 12.98
N GLN A 111 -0.47 -10.70 13.78
CA GLN A 111 -1.30 -9.51 13.76
C GLN A 111 -0.66 -8.47 12.85
N HIS A 112 -1.18 -8.35 11.62
CA HIS A 112 -0.78 -7.28 10.72
C HIS A 112 -1.33 -5.94 11.24
N THR A 113 -0.50 -4.91 11.14
CA THR A 113 -0.76 -3.54 11.60
C THR A 113 -0.38 -2.54 10.50
N PRO A 114 -0.77 -1.26 10.62
CA PRO A 114 -0.32 -0.25 9.65
C PRO A 114 1.21 -0.09 9.61
N LEU A 115 1.92 -0.39 10.70
CA LEU A 115 3.39 -0.35 10.74
C LEU A 115 4.02 -1.42 9.85
N ASP A 116 3.35 -2.56 9.69
CA ASP A 116 3.80 -3.65 8.83
C ASP A 116 3.76 -3.27 7.35
N ASP A 117 2.71 -2.56 6.92
CA ASP A 117 2.64 -2.01 5.54
C ASP A 117 3.74 -0.94 5.32
N ILE A 118 4.10 -0.17 6.35
CA ILE A 118 5.19 0.82 6.28
C ILE A 118 6.56 0.12 6.19
N GLU A 119 6.81 -0.89 7.00
CA GLU A 119 8.06 -1.66 6.95
C GLU A 119 8.19 -2.39 5.61
N SER A 120 7.09 -2.98 5.12
CA SER A 120 7.02 -3.59 3.78
C SER A 120 7.41 -2.61 2.67
N PHE A 121 7.01 -1.34 2.81
CA PHE A 121 7.39 -0.27 1.88
C PHE A 121 8.87 0.13 1.99
N VAL A 122 9.48 0.04 3.17
CA VAL A 122 10.92 0.27 3.31
C VAL A 122 11.70 -0.75 2.48
N TRP A 123 11.26 -2.01 2.46
CA TRP A 123 11.88 -3.05 1.61
C TRP A 123 11.73 -2.80 0.11
N VAL A 124 10.71 -2.06 -0.35
CA VAL A 124 10.59 -1.63 -1.75
C VAL A 124 11.67 -0.60 -2.13
N LYS A 125 12.20 0.16 -1.17
CA LYS A 125 13.20 1.21 -1.44
C LYS A 125 14.63 0.69 -1.56
N PHE A 126 14.94 -0.50 -1.04
CA PHE A 126 16.28 -1.04 -0.87
C PHE A 126 16.48 -2.33 -1.67
#